data_AF-A0A379SK91-F1
#
_entry.id   AF-A0A379SK91-F1
#
_cell.length_a   1.000
_cell.length_b   1.000
_cell.length_c   1.000
_cell.angle_alpha   90.00
_cell.angle_beta   90.00
_cell.angle_gamma   90.00
#
_symmetry.space_group_name_H-M   'P 1'
#
loop_
_entity.id
_entity.type
_entity.pdbx_description
1 polymer ?
#
loop_
_entity_poly.entity_id
_entity_poly.type
_entity_poly.pdbx_seq_one_letter_code
_entity_poly.pdbx_strand_id
1 'polypeptide(L)'
;MMNSYVKKLNLQDTHFETVHGLDAPGQHSSAYDLAVLSRAIIHGEPEFYHMYSEKSLTWNGITQQNRNGLLWDKAMHIDGLKTGHTSGAGFNLIASAVDGQRRLIAVVMGAESSKGREEQARKLLQWGQQNFATVQILHSGKKVGSERIWYGDQRKDCAGYETGFLDGAA
;
A
#
# COMPACT_ATOMS: atom_id res chain seq x y z
N MET A 1 -19.95 -2.97 -3.95
CA MET A 1 -19.07 -2.67 -2.79
C MET A 1 -17.64 -2.33 -3.22
N MET A 2 -16.96 -3.09 -4.09
CA MET A 2 -15.59 -2.76 -4.53
C MET A 2 -15.49 -1.39 -5.23
N ASN A 3 -16.31 -1.14 -6.26
CA ASN A 3 -16.29 0.13 -6.99
C ASN A 3 -16.79 1.34 -6.17
N SER A 4 -17.45 1.13 -5.03
CA SER A 4 -17.70 2.25 -4.10
C SER A 4 -16.44 2.67 -3.35
N TYR A 5 -15.52 1.73 -3.05
CA TYR A 5 -14.22 2.08 -2.47
C TYR A 5 -13.27 2.71 -3.50
N VAL A 6 -13.34 2.29 -4.77
CA VAL A 6 -12.65 2.99 -5.88
C VAL A 6 -12.97 4.49 -5.85
N LYS A 7 -14.27 4.84 -5.77
CA LYS A 7 -14.72 6.23 -5.66
C LYS A 7 -14.27 6.91 -4.36
N LYS A 8 -14.38 6.23 -3.21
CA LYS A 8 -13.97 6.79 -1.90
C LYS A 8 -12.48 7.09 -1.82
N LEU A 9 -11.65 6.24 -2.44
CA LEU A 9 -10.20 6.38 -2.49
C LEU A 9 -9.73 7.24 -3.67
N ASN A 10 -10.65 7.73 -4.50
CA ASN A 10 -10.39 8.55 -5.67
C ASN A 10 -9.44 7.90 -6.69
N LEU A 11 -9.57 6.57 -6.88
CA LEU A 11 -8.79 5.79 -7.84
C LEU A 11 -9.30 6.08 -9.25
N GLN A 12 -8.51 6.74 -10.10
CA GLN A 12 -8.96 7.29 -11.38
C GLN A 12 -8.95 6.26 -12.51
N ASP A 13 -8.06 5.28 -12.41
CA ASP A 13 -7.75 4.32 -13.47
C ASP A 13 -8.09 2.89 -13.04
N THR A 14 -9.08 2.74 -12.15
CA THR A 14 -9.47 1.44 -11.58
C THR A 14 -10.96 1.19 -11.67
N HIS A 15 -11.31 0.00 -12.16
CA HIS A 15 -12.68 -0.52 -12.13
C HIS A 15 -12.66 -2.04 -11.99
N PHE A 16 -13.45 -2.56 -11.06
CA PHE A 16 -13.55 -3.99 -10.78
C PHE A 16 -14.85 -4.57 -11.32
N GLU A 17 -14.76 -5.68 -12.06
CA GLU A 17 -15.91 -6.47 -12.52
C GLU A 17 -16.07 -7.77 -11.73
N THR A 18 -14.97 -8.30 -11.20
CA THR A 18 -14.93 -9.58 -10.48
C THR A 18 -14.31 -9.43 -9.10
N VAL A 19 -14.68 -10.34 -8.19
CA VAL A 19 -14.16 -10.38 -6.82
C VAL A 19 -12.77 -11.04 -6.72
N HIS A 20 -12.38 -11.81 -7.73
CA HIS A 20 -11.14 -12.61 -7.72
C HIS A 20 -10.07 -12.10 -8.70
N GLY A 21 -10.42 -11.19 -9.61
CA GLY A 21 -9.46 -10.60 -10.56
C GLY A 21 -9.12 -11.51 -11.75
N LEU A 22 -10.00 -12.44 -12.14
CA LEU A 22 -9.85 -13.10 -13.44
C LEU A 22 -10.24 -12.09 -14.53
N ASP A 23 -9.68 -12.27 -15.73
CA ASP A 23 -9.92 -11.35 -16.84
C ASP A 23 -11.43 -11.20 -17.13
N ALA A 24 -11.88 -9.95 -17.17
CA ALA A 24 -13.26 -9.59 -17.46
C ALA A 24 -13.27 -8.29 -18.29
N PRO A 25 -14.12 -8.19 -19.33
CA PRO A 25 -14.23 -6.96 -20.11
C PRO A 25 -14.54 -5.75 -19.21
N GLY A 26 -13.75 -4.68 -19.32
CA GLY A 26 -13.91 -3.47 -18.51
C GLY A 26 -13.15 -3.47 -17.17
N GLN A 27 -12.65 -4.61 -16.70
CA GLN A 27 -11.84 -4.67 -15.47
C GLN A 27 -10.42 -4.15 -15.72
N HIS A 28 -9.99 -3.15 -14.96
CA HIS A 28 -8.65 -2.56 -15.07
C HIS A 28 -8.22 -1.87 -13.77
N SER A 29 -6.92 -1.60 -13.66
CA SER A 29 -6.30 -0.78 -12.61
C SER A 29 -4.98 -0.20 -13.11
N SER A 30 -4.38 0.74 -12.37
CA SER A 30 -3.05 1.29 -12.62
C SER A 30 -2.09 1.01 -11.47
N ALA A 31 -0.79 1.08 -11.73
CA ALA A 31 0.23 0.87 -10.69
C ALA A 31 0.08 1.87 -9.52
N TYR A 32 -0.27 3.12 -9.84
CA TYR A 32 -0.49 4.18 -8.85
C TYR A 32 -1.72 3.89 -7.99
N ASP A 33 -2.85 3.58 -8.61
CA ASP A 33 -4.09 3.30 -7.87
C ASP A 33 -3.93 2.07 -6.96
N LEU A 34 -3.22 1.03 -7.42
CA LEU A 34 -2.90 -0.12 -6.59
C LEU A 34 -2.00 0.24 -5.42
N ALA A 35 -1.06 1.18 -5.57
CA ALA A 35 -0.25 1.65 -4.46
C ALA A 35 -1.10 2.42 -3.42
N VAL A 36 -2.02 3.27 -3.88
CA VAL A 36 -2.98 3.99 -3.02
C VAL A 36 -3.90 3.01 -2.28
N LEU A 37 -4.45 2.02 -2.99
CA LEU A 37 -5.29 0.97 -2.40
C LEU A 37 -4.50 0.15 -1.37
N SER A 38 -3.25 -0.21 -1.67
CA SER A 38 -2.39 -0.96 -0.74
C SER A 38 -2.13 -0.18 0.54
N ARG A 39 -1.84 1.12 0.42
CA ARG A 39 -1.72 2.01 1.58
C ARG A 39 -3.01 2.03 2.39
N ALA A 40 -4.17 2.14 1.75
CA ALA A 40 -5.46 2.13 2.44
C ALA A 40 -5.72 0.82 3.20
N ILE A 41 -5.36 -0.34 2.62
CA ILE A 41 -5.46 -1.65 3.30
C ILE A 41 -4.55 -1.69 4.53
N ILE A 42 -3.29 -1.26 4.39
CA ILE A 42 -2.29 -1.31 5.45
C ILE A 42 -2.71 -0.49 6.68
N HIS A 43 -3.27 0.69 6.47
CA HIS A 43 -3.70 1.57 7.56
C HIS A 43 -5.12 1.32 8.04
N GLY A 44 -6.03 0.94 7.14
CA GLY A 44 -7.45 0.78 7.46
C GLY A 44 -7.79 -0.56 8.11
N GLU A 45 -7.03 -1.61 7.79
CA GLU A 45 -7.35 -3.00 8.16
C GLU A 45 -6.11 -3.74 8.71
N PRO A 46 -5.40 -3.19 9.73
CA PRO A 46 -4.14 -3.78 10.21
C PRO A 46 -4.32 -5.20 10.76
N GLU A 47 -5.50 -5.47 11.33
CA GLU A 47 -5.88 -6.80 11.83
C GLU A 47 -6.00 -7.84 10.71
N PHE A 48 -6.22 -7.45 9.45
CA PHE A 48 -6.24 -8.37 8.33
C PHE A 48 -4.95 -8.34 7.52
N TYR A 49 -4.26 -7.20 7.50
CA TYR A 49 -3.05 -7.01 6.72
C TYR A 49 -1.94 -8.00 7.11
N HIS A 50 -1.82 -8.37 8.39
CA HIS A 50 -0.80 -9.32 8.86
C HIS A 50 -0.85 -10.68 8.12
N MET A 51 -2.03 -11.12 7.65
CA MET A 51 -2.20 -12.36 6.90
C MET A 51 -1.39 -12.39 5.60
N TYR A 52 -1.10 -11.23 4.99
CA TYR A 52 -0.28 -11.16 3.76
C TYR A 52 1.17 -11.59 3.98
N SER A 53 1.65 -11.56 5.23
CA SER A 53 3.01 -11.97 5.61
C SER A 53 3.12 -13.44 6.01
N GLU A 54 2.00 -14.15 6.16
CA GLU A 54 2.00 -15.59 6.42
C GLU A 54 2.64 -16.33 5.26
N LYS A 55 3.69 -17.12 5.54
CA LYS A 55 4.48 -17.81 4.51
C LYS A 55 3.78 -19.05 3.98
N SER A 56 2.87 -19.63 4.74
CA SER A 56 2.13 -20.82 4.34
C SER A 56 0.82 -20.94 5.09
N LEU A 57 -0.18 -21.54 4.43
CA LEU A 57 -1.46 -21.91 5.01
C LEU A 57 -1.70 -23.40 4.78
N THR A 58 -2.02 -24.15 5.83
CA THR A 58 -2.49 -25.53 5.70
C THR A 58 -4.00 -25.56 5.76
N TRP A 59 -4.63 -26.00 4.68
CA TRP A 59 -6.07 -26.18 4.60
C TRP A 59 -6.40 -27.56 4.05
N ASN A 60 -7.34 -28.25 4.70
CA ASN A 60 -7.75 -29.61 4.31
C ASN A 60 -6.57 -30.58 4.12
N GLY A 61 -5.59 -30.53 5.02
CA GLY A 61 -4.38 -31.36 4.99
C GLY A 61 -3.33 -30.98 3.94
N ILE A 62 -3.55 -29.92 3.15
CA ILE A 62 -2.64 -29.48 2.09
C ILE A 62 -2.03 -28.13 2.47
N THR A 63 -0.71 -28.11 2.61
CA THR A 63 0.05 -26.87 2.84
C THR A 63 0.29 -26.14 1.52
N GLN A 64 -0.13 -24.88 1.48
CA GLN A 64 0.06 -23.96 0.36
C GLN A 64 1.02 -22.87 0.76
N GLN A 65 2.05 -22.65 -0.05
CA GLN A 65 3.02 -21.58 0.19
C GLN A 65 2.49 -20.26 -0.35
N ASN A 66 2.83 -19.17 0.34
CA ASN A 66 2.60 -17.82 -0.16
C ASN A 66 3.40 -17.63 -1.45
N ARG A 67 2.75 -17.04 -2.47
CA ARG A 67 3.36 -16.87 -3.79
C ARG A 67 4.29 -15.65 -3.86
N ASN A 68 4.31 -14.79 -2.84
CA ASN A 68 5.23 -13.67 -2.76
C ASN A 68 6.61 -14.15 -2.27
N GLY A 69 7.51 -14.48 -3.20
CA GLY A 69 8.86 -14.97 -2.88
C GLY A 69 9.71 -13.98 -2.07
N LEU A 70 9.37 -12.69 -2.06
CA LEU A 70 10.09 -11.67 -1.31
C LEU A 70 9.93 -11.82 0.22
N LEU A 71 8.92 -12.55 0.72
CA LEU A 71 8.76 -12.84 2.15
C LEU A 71 9.91 -13.67 2.75
N TRP A 72 10.69 -14.35 1.90
CA TRP A 72 11.87 -15.10 2.31
C TRP A 72 13.16 -14.26 2.30
N ASP A 73 13.10 -13.02 1.81
CA ASP A 73 14.21 -12.08 1.85
C ASP A 73 14.35 -11.46 3.24
N LYS A 74 15.34 -11.93 4.00
CA LYS A 74 15.55 -11.54 5.40
C LYS A 74 16.07 -10.11 5.56
N ALA A 75 16.62 -9.51 4.51
CA ALA A 75 17.24 -8.19 4.58
C ALA A 75 16.25 -7.04 4.35
N MET A 76 15.11 -7.32 3.74
CA MET A 76 14.20 -6.27 3.23
C MET A 76 12.97 -6.03 4.09
N HIS A 77 12.72 -6.88 5.11
CA HIS A 77 11.56 -6.77 6.00
C HIS A 77 10.23 -6.64 5.23
N ILE A 78 10.00 -7.57 4.31
CA ILE A 78 8.80 -7.62 3.47
C ILE A 78 7.64 -8.23 4.25
N ASP A 79 6.49 -7.57 4.21
CA ASP A 79 5.28 -8.00 4.93
C ASP A 79 4.02 -8.08 4.04
N GLY A 80 4.15 -7.89 2.73
CA GLY A 80 3.03 -7.96 1.80
C GLY A 80 3.42 -7.72 0.34
N LEU A 81 2.47 -7.62 -0.59
CA LEU A 81 1.03 -7.76 -0.38
C LEU A 81 0.47 -8.87 -1.29
N LYS A 82 0.50 -8.70 -2.63
CA LYS A 82 -0.17 -9.64 -3.53
C LYS A 82 0.58 -9.86 -4.84
N THR A 83 0.61 -11.13 -5.25
CA THR A 83 1.01 -11.53 -6.61
C THR A 83 -0.21 -11.74 -7.51
N GLY A 84 -0.07 -11.42 -8.78
CA GLY A 84 -1.08 -11.63 -9.82
C GLY A 84 -0.44 -12.16 -11.11
N HIS A 85 -1.20 -12.91 -11.89
CA HIS A 85 -0.82 -13.33 -13.24
C HIS A 85 -2.06 -13.74 -14.04
N THR A 86 -2.22 -13.15 -15.22
CA THR A 86 -3.08 -13.65 -16.29
C THR A 86 -2.33 -13.52 -17.61
N SER A 87 -2.73 -14.27 -18.64
CA SER A 87 -2.09 -14.19 -19.96
C SER A 87 -2.17 -12.79 -20.56
N GLY A 88 -3.24 -12.04 -20.27
CA GLY A 88 -3.41 -10.65 -20.74
C GLY A 88 -2.68 -9.60 -19.90
N ALA A 89 -2.40 -9.87 -18.62
CA ALA A 89 -1.83 -8.88 -17.70
C ALA A 89 -0.34 -9.10 -17.36
N GLY A 90 0.26 -10.20 -17.80
CA GLY A 90 1.63 -10.58 -17.44
C GLY A 90 1.80 -10.88 -15.94
N PHE A 91 3.02 -10.79 -15.43
CA PHE A 91 3.33 -11.07 -14.03
C PHE A 91 3.34 -9.79 -13.19
N ASN A 92 2.45 -9.74 -12.19
CA ASN A 92 2.23 -8.56 -11.34
C ASN A 92 2.62 -8.85 -9.88
N LEU A 93 3.16 -7.85 -9.19
CA LEU A 93 3.48 -7.89 -7.77
C LEU A 93 3.27 -6.52 -7.13
N ILE A 94 2.54 -6.50 -6.02
CA ILE A 94 2.57 -5.42 -5.04
C ILE A 94 3.39 -5.94 -3.87
N ALA A 95 4.49 -5.25 -3.56
CA ALA A 95 5.36 -5.56 -2.43
C ALA A 95 5.40 -4.39 -1.44
N SER A 96 5.45 -4.70 -0.16
CA SER A 96 5.57 -3.70 0.91
C SER A 96 6.72 -4.08 1.84
N ALA A 97 7.54 -3.08 2.17
CA ALA A 97 8.73 -3.22 3.01
C ALA A 97 8.71 -2.20 4.14
N VAL A 98 9.18 -2.59 5.33
CA VAL A 98 9.30 -1.73 6.50
C VAL A 98 10.75 -1.55 6.90
N ASP A 99 11.16 -0.31 7.15
CA ASP A 99 12.50 0.03 7.62
C ASP A 99 12.38 1.04 8.78
N GLY A 100 12.49 0.55 10.01
CA GLY A 100 12.17 1.32 11.22
C GLY A 100 10.71 1.79 11.21
N GLN A 101 10.49 3.10 11.17
CA GLN A 101 9.15 3.72 11.09
C GLN A 101 8.70 3.99 9.64
N ARG A 102 9.57 3.76 8.65
CA ARG A 102 9.28 4.03 7.25
C ARG A 102 8.71 2.79 6.57
N ARG A 103 7.71 3.00 5.73
CA ARG A 103 7.15 1.97 4.85
C ARG A 103 7.26 2.39 3.40
N LEU A 104 7.65 1.44 2.55
CA LEU A 104 7.64 1.60 1.08
C LEU A 104 6.72 0.57 0.46
N ILE A 105 6.03 0.98 -0.62
CA ILE A 105 5.17 0.12 -1.43
C ILE A 105 5.70 0.18 -2.86
N ALA A 106 5.98 -0.98 -3.45
CA ALA A 106 6.37 -1.12 -4.85
C ALA A 106 5.30 -1.89 -5.61
N VAL A 107 4.86 -1.35 -6.74
CA VAL A 107 3.91 -1.99 -7.65
C VAL A 107 4.58 -2.24 -8.99
N VAL A 108 4.65 -3.50 -9.38
CA VAL A 108 5.17 -3.96 -10.67
C VAL A 108 4.02 -4.62 -11.42
N MET A 109 3.78 -4.16 -12.66
CA MET A 109 2.77 -4.71 -13.56
C MET A 109 3.41 -5.14 -14.88
N GLY A 110 2.92 -6.23 -15.48
CA GLY A 110 3.31 -6.67 -16.82
C GLY A 110 4.73 -7.24 -16.94
N ALA A 111 5.32 -7.79 -15.87
CA ALA A 111 6.64 -8.40 -15.99
C ALA A 111 6.59 -9.70 -16.82
N GLU A 112 7.71 -10.06 -17.43
CA GLU A 112 7.82 -11.23 -18.32
C GLU A 112 7.81 -12.58 -17.58
N SER A 113 8.15 -12.61 -16.29
CA SER A 113 8.20 -13.85 -15.50
C SER A 113 7.90 -13.64 -14.02
N SER A 114 7.54 -14.73 -13.34
CA SER A 114 7.30 -14.74 -11.89
C SER A 114 8.53 -14.31 -11.09
N LYS A 115 9.72 -14.70 -11.52
CA LYS A 115 10.98 -14.28 -10.87
C LYS A 115 11.30 -12.83 -11.22
N GLY A 116 11.05 -12.43 -12.47
CA GLY A 116 11.25 -11.07 -12.95
C GLY A 116 10.48 -10.03 -12.13
N ARG A 117 9.18 -10.25 -11.86
CA ARG A 117 8.40 -9.31 -11.03
C ARG A 117 9.00 -9.12 -9.63
N GLU A 118 9.53 -10.18 -9.03
CA GLU A 118 10.16 -10.13 -7.70
C GLU A 118 11.50 -9.38 -7.74
N GLU A 119 12.31 -9.63 -8.77
CA GLU A 119 13.58 -8.91 -8.97
C GLU A 119 13.38 -7.41 -9.19
N GLN A 120 12.38 -7.02 -9.99
CA GLN A 120 12.08 -5.60 -10.22
C GLN A 120 11.54 -4.93 -8.95
N ALA A 121 10.61 -5.56 -8.22
CA ALA A 121 10.11 -5.03 -6.96
C ALA A 121 11.23 -4.90 -5.91
N ARG A 122 12.13 -5.90 -5.82
CA ARG A 122 13.31 -5.85 -4.96
C ARG A 122 14.17 -4.62 -5.28
N LYS A 123 14.50 -4.39 -6.56
CA LYS A 123 15.32 -3.25 -6.99
C LYS A 123 14.68 -1.91 -6.60
N LEU A 124 13.37 -1.75 -6.84
CA LEU A 124 12.66 -0.52 -6.49
C LEU A 124 12.68 -0.24 -4.99
N LEU A 125 12.38 -1.26 -4.18
CA LEU A 125 12.36 -1.13 -2.72
C LEU A 125 13.76 -0.84 -2.16
N GLN A 126 14.79 -1.55 -2.62
CA GLN A 126 16.18 -1.31 -2.20
C GLN A 126 16.64 0.10 -2.57
N TRP A 127 16.37 0.54 -3.80
CA TRP A 127 16.71 1.89 -4.24
C TRP A 127 16.00 2.95 -3.39
N GLY A 128 14.70 2.78 -3.13
CA GLY A 128 13.93 3.69 -2.27
C GLY A 128 14.46 3.73 -0.83
N GLN A 129 14.83 2.58 -0.28
CA GLN A 129 15.42 2.49 1.06
C GLN A 129 16.76 3.24 1.15
N GLN A 130 17.61 3.10 0.14
CA GLN A 130 18.96 3.68 0.13
C GLN A 130 19.00 5.18 -0.18
N ASN A 131 18.09 5.68 -1.01
CA ASN A 131 18.21 7.02 -1.60
C ASN A 131 17.26 8.06 -1.00
N PHE A 132 16.30 7.65 -0.17
CA PHE A 132 15.31 8.56 0.42
C PHE A 132 15.24 8.36 1.93
N ALA A 133 14.62 9.32 2.62
CA ALA A 133 14.22 9.20 4.02
C ALA A 133 12.85 9.85 4.19
N THR A 134 12.00 9.26 5.03
CA THR A 134 10.71 9.85 5.42
C THR A 134 10.90 10.54 6.76
N VAL A 135 10.72 11.85 6.80
CA VAL A 135 10.87 12.64 8.02
C VAL A 135 9.51 13.23 8.40
N GLN A 136 9.04 12.90 9.60
CA GLN A 136 7.83 13.50 10.15
C GLN A 136 8.18 14.85 10.79
N ILE A 137 7.81 15.93 10.10
CA ILE A 137 8.10 17.31 10.54
C ILE A 137 7.04 17.80 11.54
N LEU A 138 5.78 17.37 11.37
CA LEU A 138 4.64 17.79 12.17
C LEU A 138 3.86 16.59 12.69
N HIS A 139 3.31 16.73 13.89
CA HIS A 139 2.45 15.73 14.52
C HIS A 139 1.03 16.29 14.60
N SER A 140 0.04 15.44 14.36
CA SER A 140 -1.37 15.82 14.53
C SER A 140 -1.62 16.36 15.95
N GLY A 141 -2.40 17.42 16.06
CA GLY A 141 -2.70 18.08 17.33
C GLY A 141 -1.55 18.88 17.95
N LYS A 142 -0.34 18.87 17.37
CA LYS A 142 0.71 19.80 17.80
C LYS A 142 0.53 21.16 17.16
N LYS A 143 0.53 22.17 18.02
CA LYS A 143 0.51 23.57 17.63
C LYS A 143 1.76 23.90 16.82
N VAL A 144 1.54 24.33 15.58
CA VAL A 144 2.59 24.76 14.65
C VAL A 144 2.78 26.27 14.73
N GLY A 145 1.69 27.00 14.97
CA GLY A 145 1.71 28.44 15.12
C GLY A 145 0.47 28.96 15.84
N SER A 146 0.35 30.28 15.95
CA SER A 146 -0.90 30.90 16.38
C SER A 146 -1.22 32.07 15.50
N GLU A 147 -2.43 32.10 14.98
CA GLU A 147 -2.92 33.19 14.15
C GLU A 147 -3.92 34.04 14.92
N ARG A 148 -4.00 35.32 14.54
CA ARG A 148 -4.96 36.24 15.14
C ARG A 148 -6.35 35.97 14.55
N ILE A 149 -7.32 35.69 15.42
CA ILE A 149 -8.73 35.65 15.04
C ILE A 149 -9.35 37.01 15.36
N TRP A 150 -10.08 37.54 14.39
CA TRP A 150 -10.85 38.77 14.54
C TRP A 150 -12.31 38.43 14.80
N TYR A 151 -12.94 39.14 15.75
CA TYR A 151 -14.35 38.98 16.13
C TYR A 151 -14.76 37.60 16.68
N GLY A 152 -13.81 36.72 17.02
CA GLY A 152 -14.07 35.47 17.75
C GLY A 152 -14.02 35.65 19.27
N ASP A 153 -14.58 34.69 20.00
CA ASP A 153 -14.53 34.66 21.47
C ASP A 153 -13.09 34.59 22.02
N GLN A 154 -12.14 34.11 21.20
CA GLN A 154 -10.71 34.17 21.47
C GLN A 154 -9.98 35.03 20.43
N ARG A 155 -8.98 35.82 20.89
CA ARG A 155 -8.20 36.74 20.04
C ARG A 155 -7.07 36.05 19.26
N LYS A 156 -6.71 34.83 19.63
CA LYS A 156 -5.70 34.00 18.97
C LYS A 156 -6.16 32.55 19.02
N ASP A 157 -5.89 31.82 17.95
CA ASP A 157 -6.11 30.38 17.93
C ASP A 157 -4.88 29.64 17.39
N CYS A 158 -4.80 28.36 17.69
CA CYS A 158 -3.68 27.51 17.35
C CYS A 158 -3.85 26.99 15.93
N ALA A 159 -2.90 27.33 15.05
CA ALA A 159 -2.78 26.65 13.77
C ALA A 159 -2.04 25.33 13.99
N GLY A 160 -2.66 24.22 13.56
CA GLY A 160 -2.13 22.87 13.66
C GLY A 160 -2.20 22.15 12.32
N TYR A 161 -1.59 20.97 12.25
CA TYR A 161 -1.80 20.03 11.15
C TYR A 161 -2.83 18.99 11.59
N GLU A 162 -3.85 18.75 10.76
CA GLU A 162 -4.75 17.60 10.90
C GLU A 162 -4.39 16.57 9.83
N THR A 163 -4.18 15.33 10.26
CA THR A 163 -3.94 14.20 9.34
C THR A 163 -5.23 13.86 8.59
N GLY A 164 -5.18 13.87 7.26
CA GLY A 164 -6.27 13.38 6.42
C GLY A 164 -6.47 11.86 6.54
N PHE A 165 -7.59 11.35 6.02
CA PHE A 165 -8.01 9.93 6.07
C PHE A 165 -6.94 8.91 5.61
N LEU A 166 -5.94 9.34 4.84
CA LEU A 166 -4.87 8.47 4.33
C LEU A 166 -3.54 8.58 5.08
N ASP A 167 -3.44 9.50 6.05
CA ASP A 167 -2.20 9.79 6.81
C ASP A 167 -2.29 9.39 8.29
N GLY A 168 -3.44 8.88 8.73
CA GLY A 168 -3.73 8.56 10.12
C GLY A 168 -3.30 7.17 10.56
N ALA A 169 -2.00 6.84 10.48
CA ALA A 169 -1.38 5.78 11.28
C ALA A 169 0.13 5.76 11.04
N ALA A 170 0.85 6.58 11.80
CA ALA A 170 2.27 6.42 12.09
C ALA A 170 2.40 6.03 13.57
#